data_AF-A0A453MA30-F1
#
_entry.id   AF-A0A453MA30-F1
#
_cell.length_a   1.000
_cell.length_b   1.000
_cell.length_c   1.000
_cell.angle_alpha   90.00
_cell.angle_beta   90.00
_cell.angle_gamma   90.00
#
_symmetry.space_group_name_H-M   'P 1'
#
loop_
_entity.id
_entity.type
_entity.pdbx_description
1 polymer ?
#
loop_
_entity_poly.entity_id
_entity_poly.type
_entity_poly.pdbx_seq_one_letter_code
_entity_poly.pdbx_strand_id
1 'polypeptide(L)'
;ERTAVSDAFFEDPGSLKKVPCPSIFDPAEKYISLIVPAYNEECRLPEALTETLNYLKQRSSADKSFTYEVLIVDDGSTDRTSKVAFEYVKKHNIDNVRVLLLGRNHGKGEAVRKVSVELPTHTLVSTNQL
;
A
#
# COMPACT_ATOMS: atom_id res chain seq x y z
N GLU A 1 -0.80 -22.38 17.54
CA GLU A 1 -0.02 -21.12 17.50
C GLU A 1 0.85 -21.09 16.25
N ARG A 2 0.74 -20.06 15.44
CA ARG A 2 1.74 -19.74 14.40
C ARG A 2 1.79 -18.22 14.30
N THR A 3 2.59 -17.63 15.18
CA THR A 3 3.02 -16.23 15.11
C THR A 3 4.00 -16.14 13.94
N ALA A 4 3.49 -16.04 12.72
CA ALA A 4 4.31 -15.61 11.60
C ALA A 4 4.41 -14.09 11.72
N VAL A 5 5.42 -13.62 12.46
CA VAL A 5 5.90 -12.25 12.24
C VAL A 5 6.42 -12.26 10.82
N SER A 6 5.68 -11.67 9.88
CA SER A 6 6.16 -11.55 8.52
C SER A 6 7.38 -10.63 8.53
N ASP A 7 8.45 -11.01 7.82
CA ASP A 7 9.62 -10.15 7.59
C ASP A 7 9.30 -8.97 6.63
N ALA A 8 8.01 -8.66 6.46
CA ALA A 8 7.54 -7.61 5.61
C ALA A 8 7.66 -6.29 6.38
N PHE A 9 8.32 -5.31 5.79
CA PHE A 9 8.46 -3.99 6.37
C PHE A 9 8.07 -2.97 5.30
N PHE A 10 7.37 -1.92 5.72
CA PHE A 10 7.22 -0.74 4.89
C PHE A 10 8.51 0.08 4.97
N GLU A 11 8.99 0.55 3.83
CA GLU A 11 10.12 1.46 3.79
C GLU A 11 9.62 2.90 3.75
N ASP A 12 10.07 3.70 4.71
CA ASP A 12 9.87 5.15 4.68
C ASP A 12 11.02 5.83 3.91
N PRO A 13 10.77 6.36 2.69
CA PRO A 13 11.80 7.06 1.93
C PRO A 13 12.22 8.40 2.56
N GLY A 14 11.47 8.93 3.53
CA GLY A 14 11.82 10.16 4.25
C GLY A 14 12.71 9.94 5.46
N SER A 15 12.53 8.83 6.19
CA SER A 15 13.28 8.53 7.42
C SER A 15 14.26 7.37 7.31
N LEU A 16 14.25 6.62 6.20
CA LEU A 16 14.97 5.36 6.00
C LEU A 16 14.70 4.30 7.08
N LYS A 17 13.66 4.49 7.90
CA LYS A 17 13.25 3.54 8.92
C LYS A 17 12.34 2.49 8.29
N LYS A 18 12.60 1.24 8.65
CA LYS A 18 11.67 0.13 8.42
C LYS A 18 10.51 0.27 9.40
N VAL A 19 9.31 0.45 8.88
CA VAL A 19 8.08 0.44 9.68
C VAL A 19 7.54 -1.00 9.61
N PRO A 20 7.36 -1.69 10.75
CA PRO A 20 6.79 -3.03 10.75
C PRO A 20 5.36 -2.98 10.20
N CYS A 21 4.98 -3.98 9.41
CA CYS A 21 3.58 -4.16 9.07
C CYS A 21 2.76 -4.49 10.33
N PRO A 22 1.56 -3.92 10.47
CA PRO A 22 0.67 -4.27 11.57
C PRO A 22 0.28 -5.75 11.50
N SER A 23 -0.18 -6.27 12.62
CA SER A 23 -0.76 -7.61 12.72
C SER A 23 -2.26 -7.55 12.40
N ILE A 24 -2.81 -8.61 11.82
CA ILE A 24 -4.28 -8.77 11.69
C ILE A 24 -5.02 -8.81 13.03
N PHE A 25 -4.32 -8.99 14.14
CA PHE A 25 -4.88 -8.95 15.49
C PHE A 25 -4.84 -7.55 16.11
N ASP A 26 -4.17 -6.58 15.47
CA ASP A 26 -4.12 -5.21 15.95
C ASP A 26 -5.44 -4.48 15.67
N PRO A 27 -5.82 -3.47 16.46
CA PRO A 27 -7.01 -2.67 16.16
C PRO A 27 -6.85 -1.90 14.84
N ALA A 28 -7.94 -1.82 14.09
CA ALA A 28 -8.02 -1.03 12.86
C ALA A 28 -7.81 0.48 13.13
N GLU A 29 -6.69 1.05 12.69
CA GLU A 29 -6.42 2.50 12.80
C GLU A 29 -7.04 3.31 11.65
N LYS A 30 -7.25 2.68 10.50
CA LYS A 30 -7.81 3.31 9.30
C LYS A 30 -9.20 2.79 9.02
N TYR A 31 -10.10 3.68 8.60
CA TYR A 31 -11.44 3.29 8.17
C TYR A 31 -11.38 2.39 6.93
N ILE A 32 -10.47 2.68 6.00
CA ILE A 32 -10.27 1.89 4.79
C ILE A 32 -8.81 1.79 4.39
N SER A 33 -8.40 0.63 3.91
CA SER A 33 -7.09 0.41 3.32
C SER A 33 -7.25 -0.04 1.87
N LEU A 34 -6.70 0.75 0.95
CA LEU A 34 -6.74 0.45 -0.48
C LEU A 34 -5.42 -0.17 -0.92
N ILE A 35 -5.48 -1.40 -1.40
CA ILE A 35 -4.32 -2.12 -1.92
C ILE A 35 -4.22 -1.92 -3.42
N VAL A 36 -3.06 -1.45 -3.88
CA VAL A 36 -2.73 -1.24 -5.28
C VAL A 36 -1.60 -2.19 -5.67
N PRO A 37 -1.90 -3.36 -6.27
CA PRO A 37 -0.86 -4.24 -6.78
C PRO A 37 -0.18 -3.59 -8.00
N ALA A 38 1.14 -3.60 -8.02
CA ALA A 38 1.94 -3.01 -9.08
C ALA A 38 3.01 -4.00 -9.57
N TYR A 39 3.11 -4.19 -10.88
CA TYR A 39 4.19 -4.91 -11.54
C TYR A 39 4.43 -4.32 -12.92
N ASN A 40 5.60 -3.71 -13.13
CA ASN A 40 5.95 -3.02 -14.37
C ASN A 40 4.90 -1.96 -14.81
N GLU A 41 4.51 -1.11 -13.86
CA GLU A 41 3.47 -0.08 -13.99
C GLU A 41 4.01 1.36 -14.02
N GLU A 42 5.29 1.59 -14.33
CA GLU A 42 5.93 2.91 -14.16
C GLU A 42 5.20 4.07 -14.87
N CYS A 43 4.53 3.79 -15.99
CA CYS A 43 3.77 4.77 -16.77
C CYS A 43 2.34 4.97 -16.27
N ARG A 44 1.71 3.93 -15.69
CA ARG A 44 0.26 3.92 -15.41
C ARG A 44 -0.05 4.16 -13.94
N LEU A 45 0.83 3.70 -13.06
CA LEU A 45 0.75 3.92 -11.63
C LEU A 45 0.57 5.40 -11.24
N PRO A 46 1.27 6.38 -11.85
CA PRO A 46 1.11 7.79 -11.48
C PRO A 46 -0.30 8.35 -11.69
N GLU A 47 -0.91 8.06 -12.84
CA GLU A 47 -2.23 8.59 -13.19
C GLU A 47 -3.29 8.07 -12.21
N ALA A 48 -3.31 6.75 -12.00
CA ALA A 48 -4.26 6.10 -11.10
C ALA A 48 -4.08 6.52 -9.64
N LEU A 49 -2.84 6.61 -9.14
CA LEU A 49 -2.60 7.09 -7.78
C LEU A 49 -3.04 8.53 -7.61
N THR A 50 -2.82 9.37 -8.62
CA THR A 50 -3.24 10.78 -8.55
C THR A 50 -4.76 10.91 -8.46
N GLU A 51 -5.50 10.21 -9.32
CA GLU A 51 -6.96 10.19 -9.29
C GLU A 51 -7.48 9.65 -7.93
N THR A 52 -6.98 8.49 -7.53
CA THR A 52 -7.38 7.81 -6.29
C THR A 52 -7.12 8.66 -5.06
N LEU A 53 -5.92 9.24 -4.94
CA LEU A 53 -5.56 10.07 -3.79
C LEU A 53 -6.35 11.38 -3.76
N ASN A 54 -6.70 11.95 -4.92
CA ASN A 54 -7.55 13.14 -4.96
C ASN A 54 -8.95 12.83 -4.41
N TYR A 55 -9.55 11.71 -4.83
CA TYR A 55 -10.84 11.27 -4.32
C TYR A 55 -10.80 11.00 -2.80
N LEU A 56 -9.81 10.23 -2.33
CA LEU A 56 -9.68 9.87 -0.91
C LEU A 56 -9.46 11.11 -0.03
N LYS A 57 -8.64 12.07 -0.49
CA LYS A 57 -8.43 13.35 0.21
C LYS A 57 -9.71 14.17 0.29
N GLN A 58 -10.48 14.26 -0.79
CA GLN A 58 -11.73 15.00 -0.82
C GLN A 58 -12.73 14.38 0.17
N ARG A 59 -12.86 13.05 0.17
CA ARG A 59 -13.74 12.32 1.08
C ARG A 59 -13.35 12.50 2.55
N SER A 60 -12.07 12.37 2.88
CA SER A 60 -11.55 12.59 4.24
C SER A 60 -11.69 14.05 4.70
N SER A 61 -11.69 15.00 3.76
CA SER A 61 -11.94 16.40 4.07
C SER A 61 -13.42 16.68 4.38
N ALA A 62 -14.33 16.00 3.69
CA ALA A 62 -15.77 16.09 3.91
C ALA A 62 -16.24 15.35 5.18
N ASP A 63 -15.60 14.23 5.52
CA ASP A 63 -15.90 13.43 6.70
C ASP A 63 -14.61 13.12 7.49
N LYS A 64 -14.48 13.73 8.66
CA LYS A 64 -13.30 13.56 9.54
C LYS A 64 -13.20 12.17 10.16
N SER A 65 -14.29 11.41 10.20
CA SER A 65 -14.26 10.01 10.65
C SER A 65 -13.71 9.07 9.58
N PHE A 66 -13.65 9.53 8.32
CA PHE A 66 -13.09 8.77 7.21
C PHE A 66 -11.57 8.94 7.15
N THR A 67 -10.86 7.97 7.70
CA THR A 67 -9.40 7.83 7.58
C THR A 67 -9.05 6.75 6.56
N TYR A 68 -7.99 6.95 5.79
CA TYR A 68 -7.61 6.00 4.76
C TYR A 68 -6.10 5.78 4.72
N GLU A 69 -5.71 4.68 4.10
CA GLU A 69 -4.34 4.45 3.62
C GLU A 69 -4.38 3.81 2.23
N VAL A 70 -3.35 4.07 1.44
CA VAL A 70 -3.10 3.42 0.15
C VAL A 70 -1.82 2.63 0.28
N LEU A 71 -1.92 1.32 0.12
CA LEU A 71 -0.80 0.40 0.17
C LEU A 71 -0.46 -0.07 -1.24
N ILE A 72 0.66 0.40 -1.77
CA ILE A 72 1.19 -0.01 -3.06
C ILE A 72 2.04 -1.26 -2.83
N VAL A 73 1.76 -2.33 -3.56
CA VAL A 73 2.44 -3.61 -3.41
C VAL A 73 3.19 -3.89 -4.69
N ASP A 74 4.50 -3.70 -4.67
CA ASP A 74 5.37 -3.99 -5.81
C ASP A 74 5.76 -5.47 -5.79
N ASP A 75 5.23 -6.21 -6.77
CA ASP A 75 5.44 -7.65 -6.95
C ASP A 75 6.73 -7.95 -7.73
N GLY A 76 7.82 -7.29 -7.35
CA GLY A 76 9.14 -7.49 -7.95
C GLY A 76 9.29 -6.92 -9.36
N SER A 77 8.82 -5.69 -9.58
CA SER A 77 8.99 -4.98 -10.85
C SER A 77 10.46 -4.88 -11.30
N THR A 78 10.65 -4.93 -12.61
CA THR A 78 11.98 -4.79 -13.26
C THR A 78 12.21 -3.41 -13.85
N ASP A 79 11.19 -2.56 -13.86
CA ASP A 79 11.23 -1.17 -14.33
C ASP A 79 11.32 -0.18 -13.13
N ARG A 80 10.95 1.09 -13.33
CA ARG A 80 11.00 2.13 -12.27
C ARG A 80 9.74 2.18 -11.40
N THR A 81 8.88 1.16 -11.41
CA THR A 81 7.64 1.13 -10.62
C THR A 81 7.86 1.41 -9.13
N SER A 82 8.81 0.71 -8.49
CA SER A 82 9.19 0.95 -7.09
C SER A 82 9.57 2.41 -6.85
N LYS A 83 10.42 2.97 -7.72
CA LYS A 83 10.87 4.37 -7.63
C LYS A 83 9.69 5.33 -7.72
N VAL A 84 8.78 5.13 -8.69
CA VAL A 84 7.56 5.92 -8.81
C VAL A 84 6.73 5.83 -7.53
N ALA A 85 6.51 4.63 -7.01
CA ALA A 85 5.75 4.41 -5.78
C ALA A 85 6.35 5.17 -4.57
N PHE A 86 7.67 5.13 -4.41
CA PHE A 86 8.36 5.88 -3.34
C PHE A 86 8.23 7.40 -3.46
N GLU A 87 8.19 7.96 -4.67
CA GLU A 87 7.94 9.39 -4.85
C GLU A 87 6.53 9.79 -4.35
N TYR A 88 5.54 8.91 -4.47
CA TYR A 88 4.21 9.14 -3.90
C TYR A 88 4.20 9.12 -2.37
N VAL A 89 4.96 8.22 -1.74
CA VAL A 89 5.11 8.22 -0.27
C VAL A 89 5.70 9.54 0.22
N LYS A 90 6.78 10.02 -0.43
CA LYS A 90 7.40 11.33 -0.09
C LYS A 90 6.42 12.49 -0.23
N LYS A 91 5.58 12.48 -1.26
CA LYS A 91 4.62 13.55 -1.55
C LYS A 91 3.39 13.54 -0.62
N HIS A 92 2.98 12.38 -0.09
CA HIS A 92 1.69 12.21 0.60
C HIS A 92 1.79 11.75 2.07
N ASN A 93 3.00 11.56 2.60
CA ASN A 93 3.31 11.01 3.93
C ASN A 93 3.00 9.51 4.07
N ILE A 94 3.83 8.80 4.86
CA ILE A 94 3.76 7.36 5.10
C ILE A 94 2.48 6.91 5.80
N ASP A 95 1.78 7.82 6.49
CA ASP A 95 0.49 7.50 7.12
C ASP A 95 -0.65 7.34 6.11
N ASN A 96 -0.51 7.89 4.90
CA ASN A 96 -1.55 7.82 3.87
C ASN A 96 -1.14 6.97 2.67
N VAL A 97 0.16 6.88 2.37
CA VAL A 97 0.69 6.08 1.27
C VAL A 97 1.87 5.26 1.76
N ARG A 98 1.78 3.94 1.58
CA ARG A 98 2.81 2.98 1.99
C ARG A 98 3.20 2.13 0.80
N VAL A 99 4.43 1.62 0.81
CA VAL A 99 4.95 0.72 -0.23
C VAL A 99 5.46 -0.55 0.43
N LEU A 100 5.02 -1.69 -0.10
CA LEU A 100 5.50 -3.02 0.24
C LEU A 100 6.22 -3.63 -0.96
N LEU A 101 7.48 -4.00 -0.80
CA LEU A 101 8.26 -4.67 -1.83
C LEU A 101 8.30 -6.17 -1.54
N LEU A 102 7.78 -7.00 -2.46
CA LEU A 102 7.76 -8.46 -2.27
C LEU A 102 9.07 -9.17 -2.69
N GLY A 103 10.01 -8.43 -3.30
CA GLY A 103 11.37 -8.87 -3.63
C GLY A 103 11.49 -9.92 -4.75
N ARG A 104 10.41 -10.65 -5.07
CA ARG A 104 10.27 -11.51 -6.25
C ARG A 104 8.80 -11.51 -6.68
N ASN A 105 8.54 -11.71 -7.96
CA ASN A 105 7.17 -11.82 -8.47
C ASN A 105 6.54 -13.14 -7.96
N HIS A 106 5.55 -13.01 -7.10
CA HIS A 106 4.79 -14.12 -6.51
C HIS A 106 3.43 -14.33 -7.22
N GLY A 107 3.05 -13.41 -8.10
CA GLY A 107 1.75 -13.39 -8.75
C GLY A 107 0.68 -12.72 -7.88
N LYS A 108 -0.27 -12.06 -8.55
CA LYS A 108 -1.29 -11.17 -7.94
C LYS A 108 -2.04 -11.78 -6.76
N GLY A 109 -2.41 -13.06 -6.87
CA GLY A 109 -3.16 -13.76 -5.81
C GLY A 109 -2.35 -13.95 -4.53
N GLU A 110 -1.04 -14.20 -4.65
CA GLU A 110 -0.17 -14.35 -3.49
C GLU A 110 0.18 -12.98 -2.89
N ALA A 111 0.39 -11.96 -3.72
CA ALA A 111 0.60 -10.58 -3.28
C ALA A 111 -0.59 -10.07 -2.45
N VAL A 112 -1.82 -10.24 -2.97
CA VAL A 112 -3.06 -9.85 -2.26
C VAL A 112 -3.25 -10.69 -0.99
N ARG A 113 -2.97 -12.00 -1.04
CA ARG A 113 -3.08 -12.87 0.13
C ARG A 113 -2.12 -12.46 1.24
N LYS A 114 -0.88 -12.11 0.94
CA LYS A 114 0.07 -11.61 1.95
C LYS A 114 -0.47 -10.36 2.63
N VAL A 115 -0.97 -9.42 1.83
CA VAL A 115 -1.45 -8.15 2.35
C VAL A 115 -2.74 -8.28 3.16
N SER A 116 -3.70 -9.11 2.70
CA SER A 116 -4.92 -9.39 3.50
C SER A 116 -4.64 -10.11 4.81
N VAL A 117 -3.52 -10.82 4.91
CA VAL A 117 -3.10 -11.47 6.16
C VAL A 117 -2.33 -10.50 7.08
N GLU A 118 -2.10 -9.26 6.64
CA GLU A 118 -1.36 -8.24 7.39
C GLU A 118 -2.23 -7.05 7.83
N LEU A 119 -3.41 -6.80 7.22
CA LEU A 119 -4.23 -5.64 7.55
C LEU A 119 -5.49 -5.99 8.36
N PRO A 120 -5.71 -5.37 9.54
CA PRO A 120 -6.90 -5.59 10.38
C PRO A 120 -8.15 -4.79 9.92
N THR A 121 -8.06 -4.01 8.84
CA THR A 121 -9.06 -3.00 8.41
C THR A 121 -9.94 -3.49 7.26
N HIS A 122 -11.04 -2.77 6.98
CA HIS A 122 -11.80 -2.95 5.74
C HIS A 122 -10.89 -2.72 4.53
N THR A 123 -10.54 -3.82 3.87
CA THR A 123 -9.56 -3.85 2.79
C THR A 123 -10.26 -3.86 1.44
N LEU A 124 -9.96 -2.89 0.58
CA LEU A 124 -10.32 -2.92 -0.83
C LEU A 124 -9.08 -3.19 -1.67
N VAL A 125 -9.19 -4.14 -2.60
CA VAL A 125 -8.12 -4.44 -3.55
C VAL A 125 -8.51 -3.83 -4.88
N SER A 126 -7.65 -2.98 -5.44
CA SER A 126 -7.82 -2.51 -6.82
C SER A 126 -7.63 -3.68 -7.77
N THR A 127 -8.70 -4.12 -8.43
CA THR A 127 -8.66 -5.24 -9.40
C THR A 127 -8.35 -4.80 -10.81
N ASN A 128 -8.39 -3.49 -11.09
CA ASN A 128 -7.86 -2.97 -12.34
C ASN A 128 -6.35 -3.01 -12.23
N GLN A 129 -5.76 -4.01 -12.87
CA GLN A 129 -4.48 -3.78 -13.51
C GLN A 129 -4.72 -2.62 -14.45
N LEU A 130 -4.08 -1.50 -14.13
CA LEU A 130 -3.93 -0.41 -15.07
C LEU A 130 -3.28 -0.96 -16.33
#